data_AF-A5HGF9-F1
#
_entry.id   AF-A5HGF9-F1
#
_cell.length_a   1.000
_cell.length_b   1.000
_cell.length_c   1.000
_cell.angle_alpha   90.00
_cell.angle_beta   90.00
_cell.angle_gamma   90.00
#
_symmetry.space_group_name_H-M   'P 1'
#
loop_
_entity.id
_entity.type
_entity.pdbx_description
1 polymer ?
#
loop_
_entity_poly.entity_id
_entity_poly.type
_entity_poly.pdbx_seq_one_letter_code
_entity_poly.pdbx_strand_id
1 'polypeptide(L)' 'LNNNQLQTLPVGVFDQLTELGTLVLQSNQLKSAP' A
#
# COMPACT_ATOMS: atom_id res chain seq x y z
N LEU A 1 14.98 11.34 -5.20
CA LEU A 1 14.51 10.79 -3.90
C LEU A 1 13.05 10.33 -4.01
N ASN A 2 12.72 9.39 -4.92
CA ASN A 2 11.32 9.00 -5.23
C ASN A 2 11.07 7.49 -5.14
N ASN A 3 11.92 6.72 -4.46
CA ASN A 3 11.80 5.26 -4.41
C ASN A 3 11.20 4.87 -3.06
N ASN A 4 9.87 4.80 -3.00
CA ASN A 4 9.18 4.26 -1.85
C ASN A 4 9.29 2.72 -1.95
N GLN A 5 10.07 2.09 -1.07
CA GLN A 5 10.47 0.68 -1.21
C GLN A 5 9.46 -0.30 -0.62
N LEU A 6 8.18 0.07 -0.55
CA LEU A 6 7.17 -0.83 0.02
C LEU A 6 7.07 -2.07 -0.87
N GLN A 7 7.54 -3.19 -0.32
CA GLN A 7 7.48 -4.52 -0.95
C GLN A 7 6.17 -5.24 -0.61
N THR A 8 5.59 -4.93 0.56
CA THR A 8 4.29 -5.44 1.03
C THR A 8 3.55 -4.34 1.77
N LEU A 9 2.22 -4.39 1.75
CA LEU A 9 1.40 -3.62 2.69
C LEU A 9 1.35 -4.37 4.02
N PRO A 10 1.47 -3.70 5.18
CA PRO A 10 1.30 -4.35 6.47
C PRO A 10 -0.10 -4.97 6.57
N VAL A 11 -0.17 -6.18 7.13
CA VAL A 11 -1.47 -6.80 7.44
C VAL A 11 -2.22 -5.89 8.40
N GLY A 12 -3.48 -5.66 8.09
CA GLY A 12 -4.36 -4.82 8.89
C GLY A 12 -4.21 -3.33 8.75
N VAL A 13 -3.41 -2.85 7.77
CA VAL A 13 -3.29 -1.42 7.47
C VAL A 13 -4.63 -0.77 7.10
N PHE A 14 -5.62 -1.58 6.70
CA PHE A 14 -6.97 -1.14 6.36
C PHE A 14 -8.07 -1.72 7.27
N ASP A 15 -7.75 -2.42 8.37
CA ASP A 15 -8.75 -3.15 9.17
C ASP A 15 -9.84 -2.26 9.78
N GLN A 16 -9.54 -0.98 9.99
CA GLN A 16 -10.47 0.01 10.53
C GLN A 16 -10.94 1.00 9.47
N LEU A 17 -10.56 0.81 8.21
CA LEU A 17 -10.99 1.67 7.13
C LEU A 17 -12.35 1.19 6.63
N THR A 18 -13.39 1.98 6.92
CA THR A 18 -14.75 1.68 6.46
C THR A 18 -14.91 1.87 4.95
N GLU A 19 -14.15 2.80 4.37
CA GLU A 19 -14.11 3.05 2.93
C GLU A 19 -12.73 3.58 2.50
N LEU A 20 -12.21 3.03 1.40
CA LEU A 20 -11.03 3.52 0.71
C LEU A 20 -11.43 4.13 -0.63
N GLY A 21 -11.26 5.44 -0.78
CA GLY A 21 -11.56 6.13 -2.04
C GLY A 21 -10.50 5.86 -3.12
N THR A 22 -9.30 6.43 -2.96
CA THR A 22 -8.20 6.24 -3.91
C THR A 22 -6.90 5.97 -3.17
N LEU A 23 -6.22 4.88 -3.54
CA LEU A 23 -4.89 4.54 -3.05
C LEU A 23 -3.88 4.64 -4.19
N VAL A 24 -2.92 5.56 -4.07
CA VAL A 24 -1.87 5.78 -5.06
C VAL A 24 -0.57 5.16 -4.58
N LEU A 25 -0.12 4.11 -5.25
CA LEU A 25 1.10 3.35 -4.91
C LEU A 25 2.19 3.47 -5.97
N GLN A 26 2.14 4.51 -6.80
CA GLN A 26 3.15 4.74 -7.83
C GLN A 26 4.57 4.78 -7.23
N SER A 27 5.52 4.19 -7.94
CA SER A 27 6.92 4.04 -7.50
C SER A 27 7.15 3.14 -6.28
N ASN A 28 6.21 2.23 -5.95
CA ASN A 28 6.41 1.14 -4.99
C ASN A 28 6.84 -0.18 -5.65
N GLN A 29 7.36 -1.11 -4.85
CA GLN A 29 7.87 -2.42 -5.31
C GLN A 29 6.98 -3.57 -4.83
N LEU A 30 5.67 -3.32 -4.75
CA LEU A 30 4.70 -4.28 -4.23
C LEU A 30 4.69 -5.51 -5.13
N LYS A 31 5.21 -6.63 -4.62
CA LYS A 31 5.21 -7.92 -5.33
C LYS A 31 3.88 -8.64 -5.21
N SER A 32 3.10 -8.28 -4.20
CA SER A 32 1.84 -8.90 -3.86
C SER A 32 1.02 -7.92 -3.01
N ALA A 33 -0.24 -7.70 -3.40
CA ALA A 33 -1.22 -7.20 -2.46
C ALA A 33 -1.57 -8.35 -1.50
N PRO A 34 -1.66 -8.10 -0.18
CA PRO A 34 -2.21 -9.08 0.75
C PRO A 34 -3.67 -9.43 0.40
#